data_AF-A0AAW2KX51-F1
#
_entry.id   AF-A0AAW2KX51-F1
#
_cell.length_a   1.000
_cell.length_b   1.000
_cell.length_c   1.000
_cell.angle_alpha   90.00
_cell.angle_beta   90.00
_cell.angle_gamma   90.00
#
_symmetry.space_group_name_H-M   'P 1'
#
loop_
_entity.id
_entity.type
_entity.pdbx_description
1 polymer ?
#
loop_
_entity_poly.entity_id
_entity_poly.type
_entity_poly.pdbx_seq_one_letter_code
_entity_poly.pdbx_strand_id
1 'polypeptide(L)'
;MSDLDRQIEQLKRCEPLKESEVKALCLKAMEILVEESNVQRVDAPVTVRYPDRITLIRGNHESRQITQVYGFYDECLRKYGSINVWRYCTEIFDYLRLRSSIIFPACQLSLTTRYFVHGGLSPAISTLDQIRIIDRKQEVPHDGAMCDLLWSDPEDIVDGWGLSRVVQDSCLVAYSHRCGNVAAILELNENLEKEFRVFEAAPQESRGAPAKKPPPDYFL
;
A
#
# COMPACT_ATOMS: atom_id res chain seq x y z
N MET A 1 -24.67 7.25 -15.60
CA MET A 1 -23.27 7.18 -15.16
C MET A 1 -23.24 7.73 -13.74
N SER A 2 -22.79 6.95 -12.75
CA SER A 2 -22.71 7.44 -11.37
C SER A 2 -21.64 8.53 -11.25
N ASP A 3 -21.69 9.36 -10.20
CA ASP A 3 -20.65 10.37 -9.95
C ASP A 3 -19.26 9.71 -9.76
N LEU A 4 -19.23 8.50 -9.21
CA LEU A 4 -18.01 7.68 -9.07
C LEU A 4 -17.45 7.27 -10.43
N ASP A 5 -18.28 6.79 -11.36
CA ASP A 5 -17.83 6.41 -12.72
C ASP A 5 -17.18 7.61 -13.44
N ARG A 6 -17.78 8.79 -13.31
CA ARG A 6 -17.21 10.03 -13.86
C ARG A 6 -15.84 10.35 -13.24
N GLN A 7 -15.72 10.26 -11.92
CA GLN A 7 -14.46 10.52 -11.22
C GLN A 7 -13.37 9.53 -11.61
N ILE A 8 -13.73 8.25 -11.77
CA ILE A 8 -12.81 7.19 -12.25
C ILE A 8 -12.31 7.52 -13.66
N GLU A 9 -13.21 7.84 -14.58
CA GLU A 9 -12.83 8.18 -15.96
C GLU A 9 -11.98 9.46 -16.04
N GLN A 10 -12.25 10.46 -15.19
CA GLN A 10 -11.42 11.67 -15.07
C GLN A 10 -10.00 11.32 -14.58
N LEU A 11 -9.89 10.51 -13.52
CA LEU A 11 -8.59 10.09 -12.98
C LEU A 11 -7.80 9.21 -13.96
N LYS A 12 -8.47 8.37 -14.76
CA LYS A 12 -7.83 7.60 -15.85
C LYS A 12 -7.17 8.48 -16.91
N ARG A 13 -7.63 9.73 -17.08
CA ARG A 13 -7.01 10.74 -17.94
C ARG A 13 -5.93 11.56 -17.24
N CYS A 14 -5.52 11.17 -16.02
CA CYS A 14 -4.57 11.89 -15.18
C CYS A 14 -5.01 13.32 -14.78
N GLU A 15 -6.33 13.59 -14.79
CA GLU A 15 -6.90 14.86 -14.38
C GLU A 15 -7.24 14.82 -12.88
N PRO A 16 -6.74 15.77 -12.05
CA PRO A 16 -7.06 15.78 -10.64
C PRO A 16 -8.54 16.08 -10.40
N LEU A 17 -9.11 15.49 -9.35
CA LEU A 17 -10.45 15.83 -8.85
C LEU A 17 -10.43 17.18 -8.13
N LYS A 18 -11.59 17.74 -7.82
CA LYS A 18 -11.69 18.92 -6.93
C LYS A 18 -11.45 18.51 -5.47
N GLU A 19 -10.92 19.42 -4.66
CA GLU A 19 -10.69 19.16 -3.22
C GLU A 19 -11.95 18.64 -2.51
N SER A 20 -13.12 19.19 -2.82
CA SER A 20 -14.41 18.75 -2.25
C SER A 20 -14.79 17.31 -2.63
N GLU A 21 -14.45 16.89 -3.86
CA GLU A 21 -14.71 15.53 -4.34
C GLU A 21 -13.75 14.55 -3.68
N VAL A 22 -12.48 14.92 -3.55
CA VAL A 22 -11.49 14.14 -2.79
C VAL A 22 -11.98 13.96 -1.35
N LYS A 23 -12.36 15.04 -0.67
CA LYS A 23 -12.91 14.97 0.70
C LYS A 23 -14.09 13.98 0.80
N ALA A 24 -15.05 14.07 -0.12
CA ALA A 24 -16.22 13.20 -0.12
C ALA A 24 -15.85 11.72 -0.34
N LEU A 25 -14.90 11.44 -1.24
CA LEU A 25 -14.36 10.10 -1.45
C LEU A 25 -13.64 9.57 -0.22
N CYS A 26 -12.83 10.42 0.44
CA CYS A 26 -12.10 10.04 1.65
C CYS A 26 -13.04 9.67 2.79
N LEU A 27 -14.11 10.44 3.00
CA LEU A 27 -15.12 10.15 4.02
C LEU A 27 -15.81 8.80 3.76
N LYS A 28 -16.25 8.56 2.52
CA LYS A 28 -16.85 7.27 2.14
C LYS A 28 -15.89 6.09 2.30
N ALA A 29 -14.62 6.29 1.97
CA ALA A 29 -13.60 5.26 2.16
C ALA A 29 -13.41 4.94 3.65
N MET A 30 -13.36 5.96 4.53
CA MET A 30 -13.25 5.73 5.97
C MET A 30 -14.46 4.98 6.54
N GLU A 31 -15.68 5.29 6.09
CA GLU A 31 -16.91 4.56 6.48
C GLU A 31 -16.84 3.06 6.17
N ILE A 32 -16.15 2.68 5.09
CA ILE A 32 -15.95 1.29 4.71
C ILE A 32 -14.81 0.67 5.53
N LEU A 33 -13.65 1.34 5.56
CA LEU A 33 -12.43 0.80 6.16
C LEU A 33 -12.49 0.70 7.69
N VAL A 34 -13.34 1.48 8.36
CA VAL A 34 -13.48 1.46 9.83
C VAL A 34 -14.04 0.15 10.36
N GLU A 35 -14.91 -0.50 9.60
CA GLU A 35 -15.57 -1.77 9.95
C GLU A 35 -14.70 -2.99 9.67
N GLU A 36 -13.57 -2.81 8.98
CA GLU A 36 -12.72 -3.93 8.58
C GLU A 36 -11.77 -4.37 9.69
N SER A 37 -11.47 -5.68 9.72
CA SER A 37 -10.48 -6.25 10.63
C SER A 37 -9.05 -5.98 10.16
N ASN A 38 -8.09 -5.90 11.08
CA ASN A 38 -6.65 -5.81 10.75
C ASN A 38 -6.17 -6.98 9.90
N VAL A 39 -6.84 -8.12 10.05
CA VAL A 39 -6.60 -9.34 9.28
C VAL A 39 -7.85 -9.63 8.45
N GLN A 40 -7.78 -9.36 7.15
CA GLN A 40 -8.85 -9.69 6.21
C GLN A 40 -8.68 -11.13 5.72
N ARG A 41 -9.78 -11.89 5.70
CA ARG A 41 -9.83 -13.19 5.03
C ARG A 41 -10.30 -13.00 3.60
N VAL A 42 -9.58 -13.59 2.66
CA VAL A 42 -9.91 -13.60 1.23
C VAL A 42 -9.87 -15.06 0.76
N ASP A 43 -10.77 -15.46 -0.14
CA ASP A 43 -10.85 -16.83 -0.68
C ASP A 43 -10.31 -16.87 -2.13
N ALA A 44 -9.86 -18.04 -2.62
CA ALA A 44 -9.51 -18.22 -4.04
C ALA A 44 -10.69 -18.04 -4.99
N PRO A 45 -10.39 -17.75 -6.27
CA PRO A 45 -9.09 -17.33 -6.80
C PRO A 45 -8.82 -15.84 -6.53
N VAL A 46 -7.56 -15.46 -6.33
CA VAL A 46 -7.18 -14.04 -6.12
C VAL A 46 -6.18 -13.62 -7.17
N THR A 47 -6.66 -12.82 -8.10
CA THR A 47 -5.83 -11.94 -8.90
C THR A 47 -5.72 -10.64 -8.12
N VAL A 48 -4.51 -10.09 -7.96
CA VAL A 48 -4.31 -8.71 -7.46
C VAL A 48 -4.74 -7.71 -8.56
N ARG A 49 -5.97 -7.87 -9.07
CA ARG A 49 -6.55 -7.14 -10.20
C ARG A 49 -8.09 -7.21 -10.27
N TYR A 50 -8.81 -7.92 -9.38
CA TYR A 50 -10.28 -7.97 -9.46
C TYR A 50 -10.92 -6.61 -9.10
N PRO A 51 -11.56 -5.90 -10.05
CA PRO A 51 -12.11 -4.58 -9.82
C PRO A 51 -13.37 -4.59 -8.93
N ASP A 52 -14.09 -5.72 -8.87
CA ASP A 52 -15.34 -5.85 -8.12
C ASP A 52 -15.13 -6.21 -6.63
N ARG A 53 -13.90 -6.58 -6.23
CA ARG A 53 -13.49 -6.83 -4.83
C ARG A 53 -12.01 -6.48 -4.61
N ILE A 54 -11.76 -5.22 -4.31
CA ILE A 54 -10.40 -4.71 -4.04
C ILE A 54 -10.13 -4.75 -2.53
N THR A 55 -9.02 -5.39 -2.15
CA THR A 55 -8.52 -5.42 -0.77
C THR A 55 -7.25 -4.58 -0.70
N LEU A 56 -7.30 -3.41 -0.07
CA LEU A 56 -6.13 -2.58 0.20
C LEU A 56 -5.47 -2.98 1.53
N ILE A 57 -4.14 -2.90 1.60
CA ILE A 57 -3.38 -3.01 2.84
C ILE A 57 -2.55 -1.74 3.01
N ARG A 58 -2.19 -1.40 4.25
CA ARG A 58 -1.31 -0.27 4.55
C ARG A 58 0.13 -0.65 4.18
N GLY A 59 0.83 0.21 3.48
CA GLY A 59 2.28 0.15 3.33
C GLY A 59 2.99 1.17 4.22
N ASN A 60 4.32 1.14 4.21
CA ASN A 60 5.14 2.08 4.99
C ASN A 60 5.08 3.53 4.46
N HIS A 61 4.82 3.70 3.16
CA HIS A 61 4.64 5.02 2.54
C HIS A 61 3.27 5.65 2.81
N GLU A 62 2.28 4.89 3.25
CA GLU A 62 1.00 5.37 3.75
C GLU A 62 1.12 5.89 5.21
N SER A 63 2.07 6.80 5.43
CA SER A 63 2.40 7.43 6.70
C SER A 63 2.69 8.92 6.52
N ARG A 64 2.39 9.74 7.52
CA ARG A 64 2.58 11.19 7.45
C ARG A 64 4.06 11.55 7.33
N GLN A 65 4.91 10.86 8.08
CA GLN A 65 6.35 11.15 8.09
C GLN A 65 6.98 10.90 6.71
N ILE A 66 6.68 9.75 6.10
CA ILE A 66 7.24 9.40 4.79
C ILE A 66 6.65 10.30 3.70
N THR A 67 5.34 10.56 3.72
CA THR A 67 4.72 11.41 2.69
C THR A 67 5.20 12.87 2.70
N GLN A 68 5.66 13.38 3.83
CA GLN A 68 6.26 14.72 3.94
C GLN A 68 7.63 14.82 3.29
N VAL A 69 8.44 13.76 3.38
CA VAL A 69 9.83 13.76 2.87
C VAL A 69 9.89 13.30 1.42
N TYR A 70 9.01 12.37 1.02
CA TYR A 70 9.07 11.69 -0.29
C TYR A 70 8.09 12.27 -1.33
N GLY A 71 7.64 13.51 -1.14
CA GLY A 71 7.03 14.33 -2.20
C GLY A 71 5.50 14.27 -2.35
N PHE A 72 4.79 13.37 -1.66
CA PHE A 72 3.32 13.34 -1.73
C PHE A 72 2.69 14.59 -1.10
N TYR A 73 3.26 15.09 0.00
CA TYR A 73 2.86 16.35 0.62
C TYR A 73 3.01 17.52 -0.37
N ASP A 74 4.19 17.67 -0.97
CA ASP A 74 4.48 18.74 -1.93
C ASP A 74 3.61 18.64 -3.19
N GLU A 75 3.33 17.43 -3.65
CA GLU A 75 2.44 17.20 -4.79
C GLU A 75 1.02 17.70 -4.51
N CYS A 76 0.49 17.38 -3.33
CA CYS A 76 -0.84 17.82 -2.91
C CYS A 76 -0.88 19.35 -2.78
N LEU A 77 0.09 19.95 -2.11
CA LEU A 77 0.20 21.40 -1.96
C LEU A 77 0.26 22.10 -3.33
N ARG A 78 1.06 21.57 -4.26
CA ARG A 78 1.23 22.13 -5.61
C ARG A 78 -0.03 21.98 -6.47
N LYS A 79 -0.71 20.84 -6.42
CA LYS A 79 -1.90 20.56 -7.25
C LYS A 79 -3.15 21.29 -6.76
N TYR A 80 -3.31 21.46 -5.45
CA TYR A 80 -4.55 21.96 -4.85
C TYR A 80 -4.40 23.35 -4.21
N GLY A 81 -3.18 23.85 -4.03
CA GLY A 81 -2.91 25.11 -3.34
C GLY A 81 -3.16 25.06 -1.82
N SER A 82 -3.51 23.89 -1.28
CA SER A 82 -3.81 23.65 0.12
C SER A 82 -3.28 22.29 0.55
N ILE A 83 -3.05 22.11 1.85
CA ILE A 83 -2.65 20.81 2.43
C ILE A 83 -3.84 19.92 2.77
N ASN A 84 -5.07 20.35 2.48
CA ASN A 84 -6.27 19.64 2.91
C ASN A 84 -6.38 18.26 2.26
N VAL A 85 -6.05 18.16 0.96
CA VAL A 85 -6.04 16.85 0.27
C VAL A 85 -5.05 15.89 0.91
N TRP A 86 -3.84 16.36 1.24
CA TRP A 86 -2.86 15.53 1.96
C TRP A 86 -3.40 15.09 3.33
N ARG A 87 -4.07 15.98 4.07
CA ARG A 87 -4.74 15.63 5.34
C ARG A 87 -5.80 14.56 5.16
N TYR A 88 -6.71 14.72 4.19
CA TYR A 88 -7.77 13.74 3.94
C TYR A 88 -7.19 12.37 3.54
N CYS A 89 -6.15 12.33 2.71
CA CYS A 89 -5.49 11.08 2.35
C CYS A 89 -4.78 10.41 3.54
N THR A 90 -4.02 11.18 4.32
CA THR A 90 -3.31 10.64 5.49
C THR A 90 -4.24 10.20 6.61
N GLU A 91 -5.41 10.80 6.74
CA GLU A 91 -6.47 10.29 7.62
C GLU A 91 -6.97 8.91 7.17
N ILE A 92 -7.20 8.67 5.88
CA ILE A 92 -7.59 7.33 5.38
C ILE A 92 -6.51 6.29 5.69
N PHE A 93 -5.24 6.66 5.56
CA PHE A 93 -4.13 5.72 5.74
C PHE A 93 -4.16 5.03 7.10
N ASP A 94 -4.66 5.71 8.13
CA ASP A 94 -4.82 5.14 9.48
C ASP A 94 -5.88 4.03 9.54
N TYR A 95 -6.84 4.02 8.60
CA TYR A 95 -7.88 3.01 8.53
C TYR A 95 -7.49 1.80 7.68
N LEU A 96 -6.43 1.91 6.86
CA LEU A 96 -5.93 0.81 6.05
C LEU A 96 -5.45 -0.35 6.93
N ARG A 97 -5.93 -1.55 6.62
CA ARG A 97 -5.60 -2.77 7.39
C ARG A 97 -4.14 -3.20 7.21
N LEU A 98 -3.58 -3.84 8.23
CA LEU A 98 -2.15 -4.18 8.29
C LEU A 98 -1.81 -5.53 7.61
N ARG A 99 -2.79 -6.42 7.45
CA ARG A 99 -2.56 -7.78 6.93
C ARG A 99 -3.74 -8.28 6.11
N SER A 100 -3.43 -9.06 5.09
CA SER A 100 -4.39 -9.95 4.44
C SER A 100 -3.98 -11.41 4.63
N SER A 101 -4.97 -12.27 4.78
CA SER A 101 -4.81 -13.72 4.81
C SER A 101 -5.68 -14.29 3.71
N ILE A 102 -5.11 -15.15 2.88
CA ILE A 102 -5.87 -15.83 1.83
C ILE A 102 -6.00 -17.30 2.23
N ILE A 103 -7.25 -17.74 2.38
CA ILE A 103 -7.62 -19.09 2.84
C ILE A 103 -8.12 -19.89 1.65
N PHE A 104 -7.69 -21.14 1.58
CA PHE A 104 -8.05 -22.02 0.47
C PHE A 104 -8.31 -23.45 0.94
N PRO A 105 -9.29 -24.15 0.34
CA PRO A 105 -9.43 -25.59 0.49
C PRO A 105 -8.28 -26.26 -0.28
N ALA A 106 -7.27 -26.76 0.42
CA ALA A 106 -6.14 -27.45 -0.20
C ALA A 106 -6.47 -28.89 -0.60
N CYS A 107 -7.51 -29.47 0.00
CA CYS A 107 -8.19 -30.71 -0.37
C CYS A 107 -9.44 -30.83 0.54
N GLN A 108 -10.33 -31.80 0.31
CA GLN A 108 -11.55 -32.05 1.12
C GLN A 108 -11.31 -32.24 2.64
N LEU A 109 -10.04 -32.31 3.07
CA LEU A 109 -9.60 -32.59 4.45
C LEU A 109 -8.57 -31.59 5.03
N SER A 110 -8.14 -30.55 4.30
CA SER A 110 -7.13 -29.59 4.81
C SER A 110 -7.27 -28.18 4.22
N LEU A 111 -7.23 -27.16 5.07
CA LEU A 111 -7.21 -25.75 4.69
C LEU A 111 -5.76 -25.25 4.69
N THR A 112 -5.26 -24.75 3.56
CA THR A 112 -3.97 -24.05 3.50
C THR A 112 -4.22 -22.55 3.53
N THR A 113 -3.52 -21.83 4.41
CA THR A 113 -3.63 -20.36 4.52
C THR A 113 -2.30 -19.73 4.17
N ARG A 114 -2.31 -18.75 3.27
CA ARG A 114 -1.17 -17.85 3.03
C ARG A 114 -1.41 -16.48 3.64
N TYR A 115 -0.34 -15.79 3.98
CA TYR A 115 -0.39 -14.50 4.64
C TYR A 115 0.39 -13.45 3.84
N PHE A 116 -0.17 -12.24 3.83
CA PHE A 116 0.35 -11.09 3.09
C PHE A 116 0.40 -9.89 4.02
N VAL A 117 1.59 -9.31 4.11
CA VAL A 117 1.92 -8.08 4.83
C VAL A 117 2.79 -7.25 3.90
N HIS A 118 2.90 -5.95 4.15
CA HIS A 118 3.68 -5.07 3.28
C HIS A 118 5.19 -5.27 3.44
N GLY A 119 5.67 -5.27 4.69
CA GLY A 119 7.06 -5.59 5.01
C GLY A 119 7.21 -7.07 5.32
N GLY A 120 7.19 -7.41 6.61
CA GLY A 120 7.55 -8.75 7.05
C GLY A 120 6.96 -9.15 8.40
N LEU A 121 7.63 -10.10 9.06
CA LEU A 121 7.21 -10.62 10.36
C LEU A 121 7.76 -9.76 11.50
N SER A 122 7.14 -9.84 12.67
CA SER A 122 7.61 -9.16 13.90
C SER A 122 8.01 -10.18 14.96
N PRO A 123 9.11 -9.96 15.71
CA PRO A 123 9.44 -10.78 16.88
C PRO A 123 8.39 -10.66 18.00
N ALA A 124 7.61 -9.57 18.02
CA ALA A 124 6.54 -9.36 18.99
C ALA A 124 5.23 -10.09 18.61
N ILE A 125 5.14 -10.65 17.40
CA ILE A 125 3.94 -11.34 16.90
C ILE A 125 4.26 -12.82 16.69
N SER A 126 3.67 -13.66 17.54
CA SER A 126 3.71 -15.12 17.40
C SER A 126 2.37 -15.70 16.91
N THR A 127 1.28 -14.94 17.03
CA THR A 127 -0.08 -15.39 16.70
C THR A 127 -0.85 -14.37 15.86
N LEU A 128 -1.84 -14.82 15.09
CA LEU A 128 -2.70 -13.91 14.31
C LEU A 128 -3.55 -13.01 15.18
N ASP A 129 -3.96 -13.48 16.36
CA ASP A 129 -4.83 -12.73 17.25
C ASP A 129 -4.13 -11.49 17.80
N GLN A 130 -2.81 -11.55 17.98
CA GLN A 130 -2.00 -10.38 18.31
C GLN A 130 -2.09 -9.30 17.22
N ILE A 131 -2.18 -9.67 15.93
CA ILE A 131 -2.37 -8.71 14.85
C ILE A 131 -3.78 -8.12 14.87
N ARG A 132 -4.80 -8.93 15.21
CA ARG A 132 -6.20 -8.48 15.26
C ARG A 132 -6.45 -7.40 16.29
N ILE A 133 -5.69 -7.40 17.39
CA ILE A 133 -5.86 -6.45 18.50
C ILE A 133 -4.99 -5.20 18.40
N ILE A 134 -4.10 -5.10 17.40
CA ILE A 134 -3.31 -3.88 17.18
C ILE A 134 -4.27 -2.71 16.93
N ASP A 135 -4.13 -1.62 17.68
CA ASP A 135 -4.81 -0.38 17.32
C ASP A 135 -4.13 0.23 16.09
N ARG A 136 -4.73 0.03 14.91
CA ARG A 136 -4.15 0.51 13.64
C ARG A 136 -4.47 1.97 13.34
N LYS A 137 -5.47 2.57 14.01
CA LYS A 137 -6.07 3.88 13.69
C LYS A 137 -5.23 5.04 14.21
N GLN A 138 -3.94 4.97 13.91
CA GLN A 138 -2.92 5.93 14.33
C GLN A 138 -1.80 5.99 13.29
N GLU A 139 -0.94 7.00 13.43
CA GLU A 139 0.31 7.07 12.68
C GLU A 139 1.18 5.84 12.96
N VAL A 140 1.92 5.37 11.95
CA VAL A 140 2.84 4.25 12.11
C VAL A 140 3.89 4.59 13.18
N PRO A 141 3.99 3.82 14.28
CA PRO A 141 5.01 4.04 15.29
C PRO A 141 6.43 3.80 14.74
N HIS A 142 7.44 4.34 15.44
CA HIS A 142 8.84 4.11 15.07
C HIS A 142 9.35 2.70 15.44
N ASP A 143 8.64 1.99 16.33
CA ASP A 143 8.99 0.65 16.79
C ASP A 143 7.74 -0.22 17.07
N GLY A 144 7.97 -1.49 17.37
CA GLY A 144 6.93 -2.44 17.76
C GLY A 144 6.20 -3.11 16.60
N ALA A 145 5.19 -3.91 16.95
CA ALA A 145 4.55 -4.86 16.05
C ALA A 145 3.97 -4.23 14.76
N MET A 146 3.41 -3.03 14.84
CA MET A 146 2.87 -2.34 13.67
C MET A 146 3.98 -1.84 12.73
N CYS A 147 5.09 -1.35 13.30
CA CYS A 147 6.25 -0.92 12.52
C CYS A 147 6.84 -2.11 11.75
N ASP A 148 7.12 -3.21 12.45
CA ASP A 148 7.71 -4.42 11.86
C ASP A 148 6.89 -4.99 10.69
N LEU A 149 5.55 -5.05 10.84
CA LEU A 149 4.66 -5.52 9.77
C LEU A 149 4.76 -4.71 8.47
N LEU A 150 5.20 -3.45 8.55
CA LEU A 150 5.31 -2.53 7.43
C LEU A 150 6.75 -2.35 6.94
N TRP A 151 7.76 -2.68 7.75
CA TRP A 151 9.15 -2.33 7.47
C TRP A 151 10.16 -3.48 7.53
N SER A 152 9.78 -4.66 8.03
CA SER A 152 10.71 -5.78 8.10
C SER A 152 10.99 -6.37 6.71
N ASP A 153 12.25 -6.68 6.44
CA ASP A 153 12.72 -7.32 5.20
C ASP A 153 13.23 -8.74 5.50
N PRO A 154 13.10 -9.68 4.55
CA PRO A 154 13.80 -10.96 4.64
C PRO A 154 15.32 -10.78 4.45
N GLU A 155 16.12 -11.52 5.21
CA GLU A 155 17.58 -11.50 5.11
C GLU A 155 18.09 -12.95 4.92
N ASP A 156 18.90 -13.19 3.89
CA ASP A 156 19.33 -14.54 3.50
C ASP A 156 20.51 -15.07 4.35
N ILE A 157 21.17 -14.21 5.10
CA ILE A 157 22.45 -14.51 5.78
C ILE A 157 22.27 -14.69 7.29
N VAL A 158 21.17 -14.19 7.86
CA VAL A 158 20.94 -14.19 9.31
C VAL A 158 19.92 -15.26 9.68
N ASP A 159 20.35 -16.28 10.42
CA ASP A 159 19.44 -17.20 11.09
C ASP A 159 18.81 -16.50 12.31
N GLY A 160 17.60 -15.98 12.14
CA GLY A 160 16.81 -15.35 13.22
C GLY A 160 16.51 -13.88 12.97
N TRP A 161 16.37 -13.10 14.05
CA TRP A 161 16.00 -11.68 13.95
C TRP A 161 17.23 -10.78 13.90
N GLY A 162 17.27 -9.90 12.91
CA GLY A 162 18.25 -8.82 12.81
C GLY A 162 17.57 -7.44 12.83
N LEU A 163 18.35 -6.39 13.09
CA LEU A 163 17.87 -5.01 12.92
C LEU A 163 17.76 -4.71 11.41
N SER A 164 16.60 -4.22 10.97
CA SER A 164 16.41 -3.82 9.57
C SER A 164 17.25 -2.57 9.27
N ARG A 165 18.03 -2.63 8.19
CA ARG A 165 18.78 -1.48 7.66
C ARG A 165 17.85 -0.42 7.09
N VAL A 166 16.68 -0.81 6.58
CA VAL A 166 15.68 0.12 6.03
C VAL A 166 15.02 0.95 7.12
N VAL A 167 14.82 0.39 8.32
CA VAL A 167 14.32 1.13 9.50
C VAL A 167 15.36 2.12 10.03
N GLN A 168 16.66 1.82 9.87
CA GLN A 168 17.76 2.71 10.27
C GLN A 168 18.00 3.85 9.25
N ASP A 169 17.76 3.59 7.97
CA ASP A 169 18.03 4.51 6.85
C ASP A 169 16.74 5.00 6.16
N SER A 170 15.72 5.37 6.93
CA SER A 170 14.43 5.91 6.46
C SER A 170 14.52 7.23 5.66
N CYS A 171 15.73 7.65 5.25
CA CYS A 171 16.01 8.81 4.43
C CYS A 171 16.37 8.49 2.96
N LEU A 172 16.64 7.24 2.55
CA LEU A 172 17.31 7.03 1.24
C LEU A 172 16.71 6.03 0.23
N VAL A 173 15.68 5.24 0.53
CA VAL A 173 15.19 4.27 -0.47
C VAL A 173 14.01 4.82 -1.27
N ALA A 174 14.31 5.58 -2.33
CA ALA A 174 13.35 5.89 -3.39
C ALA A 174 13.59 4.96 -4.59
N TYR A 175 12.65 4.06 -4.86
CA TYR A 175 12.52 3.36 -6.14
C TYR A 175 12.16 4.38 -7.24
N SER A 176 13.16 5.12 -7.71
CA SER A 176 13.03 6.07 -8.81
C SER A 176 13.27 5.34 -10.14
N HIS A 177 12.88 5.97 -11.25
CA HIS A 177 13.02 5.51 -12.65
C HIS A 177 14.46 5.16 -13.12
N ARG A 178 15.42 5.05 -12.20
CA ARG A 178 16.82 4.72 -12.43
C ARG A 178 17.12 3.22 -12.33
N CYS A 179 16.28 2.43 -11.65
CA CYS A 179 16.64 1.05 -11.31
C CYS A 179 16.39 0.01 -12.41
N GLY A 180 15.74 0.36 -13.54
CA GLY A 180 15.49 -0.59 -14.64
C GLY A 180 14.64 -1.81 -14.28
N ASN A 181 14.00 -1.81 -13.10
CA ASN A 181 13.23 -2.93 -12.59
C ASN A 181 11.91 -3.10 -13.36
N VAL A 182 11.53 -4.36 -13.56
CA VAL A 182 10.21 -4.75 -14.10
C VAL A 182 9.19 -4.85 -12.96
N ALA A 183 7.92 -4.52 -13.24
CA ALA A 183 6.84 -4.73 -12.29
C ALA A 183 6.28 -6.15 -12.45
N ALA A 184 5.78 -6.77 -11.40
CA ALA A 184 5.10 -8.06 -11.50
C ALA A 184 3.83 -8.10 -10.64
N ILE A 185 2.81 -8.78 -11.15
CA ILE A 185 1.61 -9.15 -10.39
C ILE A 185 1.66 -10.65 -10.15
N LEU A 186 1.55 -11.07 -8.89
CA LEU A 186 1.34 -12.47 -8.52
C LEU A 186 -0.16 -12.79 -8.66
N GLU A 187 -0.48 -13.75 -9.51
CA GLU A 187 -1.80 -14.35 -9.62
C GLU A 187 -1.77 -15.71 -8.92
N LEU A 188 -2.78 -15.96 -8.09
CA LEU A 188 -2.99 -17.25 -7.43
C LEU A 188 -4.25 -17.88 -7.99
N ASN A 189 -4.10 -19.01 -8.67
CA ASN A 189 -5.23 -19.78 -9.13
C ASN A 189 -5.88 -20.57 -7.97
N GLU A 190 -6.95 -21.31 -8.27
CA GLU A 190 -7.70 -22.12 -7.30
C GLU A 190 -6.82 -23.16 -6.59
N ASN A 191 -5.70 -23.56 -7.18
CA ASN A 191 -4.77 -24.58 -6.69
C ASN A 191 -3.53 -23.98 -5.99
N LEU A 192 -3.50 -22.68 -5.70
CA LEU A 192 -2.34 -21.97 -5.11
C LEU A 192 -1.09 -21.94 -5.99
N GLU A 193 -1.22 -22.29 -7.27
CA GLU A 193 -0.13 -22.18 -8.23
C GLU A 193 0.11 -20.69 -8.49
N LYS A 194 1.38 -20.32 -8.39
CA LYS A 194 1.84 -18.95 -8.55
C LYS A 194 2.09 -18.69 -10.03
N GLU A 195 1.35 -17.76 -10.61
CA GLU A 195 1.68 -17.20 -11.92
C GLU A 195 2.16 -15.76 -11.72
N PHE A 196 3.36 -15.45 -12.20
CA PHE A 196 3.88 -14.08 -12.19
C PHE A 196 3.65 -13.45 -13.57
N ARG A 197 2.83 -12.41 -13.62
CA ARG A 197 2.70 -11.56 -14.80
C ARG A 197 3.63 -10.37 -14.68
N VAL A 198 4.63 -10.33 -15.54
CA VAL A 198 5.65 -9.28 -15.56
C VAL A 198 5.25 -8.20 -16.56
N PHE A 199 5.41 -6.94 -16.18
CA PHE A 199 5.04 -5.77 -16.95
C PHE A 199 6.25 -4.82 -17.08
N GLU A 200 6.41 -4.28 -18.28
CA GLU A 200 7.33 -3.18 -18.52
C GLU A 200 6.68 -1.84 -18.22
N ALA A 201 7.52 -0.82 -18.04
CA ALA A 201 7.05 0.54 -17.82
C ALA A 201 6.25 1.03 -19.05
N ALA A 202 5.06 1.59 -18.83
CA ALA A 202 4.27 2.17 -19.91
C ALA A 202 5.06 3.30 -20.63
N PRO A 203 5.02 3.37 -21.98
CA PRO A 203 5.77 4.36 -22.77
C PRO A 203 5.52 5.79 -22.30
N GLN A 204 6.55 6.62 -22.27
CA GLN A 204 6.47 7.97 -21.71
C GLN A 204 5.47 8.89 -22.47
N GLU A 205 5.23 8.61 -23.74
CA GLU A 205 4.24 9.29 -24.62
C GLU A 205 2.78 9.08 -24.17
N SER A 206 2.50 7.99 -23.45
CA SER A 206 1.18 7.69 -22.89
C SER A 206 0.92 8.36 -21.53
N ARG A 207 1.96 8.97 -20.93
CA ARG A 207 1.87 9.64 -19.62
C ARG A 207 1.61 11.12 -19.87
N GLY A 208 0.35 11.54 -19.78
CA GLY A 208 0.02 12.97 -19.68
C GLY A 208 0.65 13.55 -18.40
N ALA A 209 1.88 14.07 -18.50
CA ALA A 209 2.62 14.62 -17.37
C ALA A 209 2.88 16.12 -17.59
N PRO A 210 2.64 16.98 -16.58
CA PRO A 210 3.14 18.35 -16.60
C PRO A 210 4.68 18.36 -16.57
N ALA A 211 5.27 19.43 -17.11
CA ALA A 211 6.72 19.57 -17.30
C ALA A 211 7.53 19.21 -16.05
N LYS A 212 8.51 18.30 -16.21
CA LYS A 212 9.46 17.91 -15.16
C LYS A 212 10.30 19.13 -14.77
N LYS A 213 10.31 19.49 -13.48
CA LYS A 213 11.38 20.32 -12.91
C LYS A 213 12.55 19.43 -12.49
N PRO A 214 13.79 19.95 -12.51
CA PRO A 214 14.95 19.21 -12.04
C PRO A 214 14.72 18.76 -10.59
N PRO A 215 15.22 17.57 -10.20
CA PRO A 215 15.13 17.10 -8.83
C PRO A 215 15.86 18.09 -7.90
N PRO A 216 15.35 18.32 -6.69
CA PRO A 216 16.07 19.08 -5.67
C PRO A 216 17.41 18.44 -5.32
N ASP A 217 18.39 19.27 -4.97
CA ASP A 217 19.82 18.92 -4.82
C ASP A 217 20.11 17.86 -3.75
N TYR A 218 19.13 17.43 -2.95
CA TYR A 218 19.32 16.32 -2.00
C TYR A 218 19.41 14.94 -2.67
N PHE A 219 19.16 14.84 -3.98
CA PHE A 219 19.28 13.62 -4.79
C PHE A 219 20.61 13.51 -5.55
N LEU A 220 21.57 14.41 -5.31
CA LEU A 220 22.93 14.38 -5.86
C LEU A 220 23.95 13.86 -4.85
#